data_AF-A0ABD4E0C0-F1
#
_entry.id   AF-A0ABD4E0C0-F1
#
_cell.length_a   1.000
_cell.length_b   1.000
_cell.length_c   1.000
_cell.angle_alpha   90.00
_cell.angle_beta   90.00
_cell.angle_gamma   90.00
#
_symmetry.space_group_name_H-M   'P 1'
#
loop_
_entity.id
_entity.type
_entity.pdbx_description
1 polymer ?
#
loop_
_entity_poly.entity_id
_entity_poly.type
_entity_poly.pdbx_seq_one_letter_code
_entity_poly.pdbx_strand_id
1 'polypeptide(L)'
;MRMRRAHSSAQFPPREVEAIEGERSFRSLADAIPHIVWTADPDGWVDYMNCRGLSYGGVTLEQAQAQGWESFLHPDDLQLAIDTWTRAIRSGVEFEIEYRLRRASDGAYRWFLCRALPFRDHDGKIVKWFGTETDIEDLKQARAAAERANRAKSDFLSSMSHELRSPLNAILGFAQLMASDSPPPTPSQQASIDQILRAGWHLLELINDVLDLAKIESGQVAIAPEAVALSDALRECESMIEPQARQRGIRVSFPDVEPHCHVRADRTRFRQILLNLLSNAIKYNRASGAVDVDCDLRAPGRIRVSVRDTGPGLSQGQLAQLFQPFNRLGQDAGGEEGTGIGLVVAKRLTELMGGAIGADSTVGKGSAFWIELDAASAPEAAALGDAGPAASAERATAETAAEAPAHTVLYIEDNAANRTLVEQLLARRADLRMLSAATGQLGVALARSALPQVILMDINLPDISGVDALGQLRSQPETAGIPVVALSSNAMPRDIDQGLKAGFFRYLTKPIRIEPFMHALAEAIAFAEGKR
;
A
#
# COMPACT_ATOMS: atom_id res chain seq x y z
N MET A 1 -56.93 22.76 -38.05
CA MET A 1 -56.78 23.23 -39.45
C MET A 1 -55.69 22.40 -40.12
N ARG A 2 -56.06 21.39 -40.92
CA ARG A 2 -55.13 20.44 -41.57
C ARG A 2 -54.47 21.11 -42.77
N MET A 3 -53.15 21.32 -42.74
CA MET A 3 -52.39 21.67 -43.96
C MET A 3 -52.18 20.40 -44.78
N ARG A 4 -52.80 20.35 -45.97
CA ARG A 4 -52.54 19.35 -47.01
C ARG A 4 -51.10 19.51 -47.50
N ARG A 5 -50.25 18.50 -47.29
CA ARG A 5 -49.02 18.33 -48.09
C ARG A 5 -49.43 17.94 -49.50
N ALA A 6 -49.22 18.85 -50.44
CA ALA A 6 -49.22 18.51 -51.85
C ALA A 6 -48.14 17.45 -52.07
N HIS A 7 -48.51 16.33 -52.72
CA HIS A 7 -47.55 15.39 -53.27
C HIS A 7 -46.80 16.08 -54.40
N SER A 8 -45.68 16.72 -54.06
CA SER A 8 -44.67 17.09 -55.05
C SER A 8 -44.00 15.79 -55.46
N SER A 9 -44.07 15.46 -56.75
CA SER A 9 -43.25 14.43 -57.38
C SER A 9 -41.80 14.65 -56.97
N ALA A 10 -41.24 13.75 -56.17
CA ALA A 10 -39.83 13.76 -55.81
C ALA A 10 -39.01 13.53 -57.08
N GLN A 11 -38.65 14.61 -57.76
CA GLN A 11 -37.48 14.62 -58.62
C GLN A 11 -36.29 14.48 -57.67
N PHE A 12 -35.69 13.30 -57.62
CA PHE A 12 -34.38 13.14 -57.01
C PHE A 12 -33.45 14.16 -57.67
N PRO A 13 -32.69 14.96 -56.88
CA PRO A 13 -31.72 15.87 -57.47
C PRO A 13 -30.76 15.07 -58.38
N PRO A 14 -30.22 15.68 -59.44
CA PRO A 14 -29.12 15.07 -60.18
C PRO A 14 -28.03 14.62 -59.19
N ARG A 15 -27.39 13.47 -59.41
CA ARG A 15 -26.34 12.92 -58.51
C ARG A 15 -25.26 13.94 -58.11
N GLU A 16 -24.98 14.90 -58.98
CA GLU A 16 -24.05 16.02 -58.71
C GLU A 16 -24.54 16.97 -57.60
N VAL A 17 -25.84 17.23 -57.52
CA VAL A 17 -26.43 18.10 -56.48
C VAL A 17 -26.41 17.41 -55.11
N GLU A 18 -26.73 16.11 -55.04
CA GLU A 18 -26.62 15.32 -53.81
C GLU A 18 -25.17 15.23 -53.30
N ALA A 19 -24.19 15.09 -54.20
CA ALA A 19 -22.78 15.07 -53.84
C ALA A 19 -22.30 16.43 -53.29
N ILE A 20 -22.73 17.54 -53.91
CA ILE A 20 -22.39 18.90 -53.46
C ILE A 20 -23.04 19.19 -52.10
N GLU A 21 -24.31 18.79 -51.90
CA GLU A 21 -24.99 18.94 -50.62
C GLU A 21 -24.35 18.09 -49.52
N GLY A 22 -23.99 16.84 -49.81
CA GLY A 22 -23.28 15.95 -48.89
C GLY A 22 -21.92 16.51 -48.45
N GLU A 23 -21.12 17.02 -49.38
CA GLU A 23 -19.83 17.66 -49.10
C GLU A 23 -19.99 18.92 -48.24
N ARG A 24 -20.98 19.77 -48.53
CA ARG A 24 -21.28 20.96 -47.71
C ARG A 24 -21.73 20.59 -46.30
N SER A 25 -22.56 19.56 -46.17
CA SER A 25 -23.00 19.05 -44.87
C SER A 25 -21.82 18.47 -44.07
N PHE A 26 -20.93 17.71 -44.70
CA PHE A 26 -19.71 17.19 -44.05
C PHE A 26 -18.85 18.32 -43.50
N ARG A 27 -18.51 19.32 -44.32
CA ARG A 27 -17.68 20.46 -43.89
C ARG A 27 -18.32 21.24 -42.74
N SER A 28 -19.62 21.47 -42.83
CA SER A 28 -20.35 22.20 -41.78
C SER A 28 -20.37 21.43 -40.46
N LEU A 29 -20.49 20.10 -40.50
CA LEU A 29 -20.39 19.25 -39.31
C LEU A 29 -18.97 19.24 -38.75
N ALA A 30 -17.96 19.07 -39.60
CA ALA A 30 -16.55 19.07 -39.19
C ALA A 30 -16.13 20.39 -38.54
N ASP A 31 -16.62 21.54 -39.04
CA ASP A 31 -16.35 22.86 -38.46
C ASP A 31 -17.10 23.11 -37.14
N ALA A 32 -18.25 22.46 -36.92
CA ALA A 32 -19.03 22.57 -35.69
C ALA A 32 -18.45 21.76 -34.52
N ILE A 33 -17.62 20.75 -34.79
CA ILE A 33 -16.99 19.91 -33.76
C ILE A 33 -15.85 20.68 -33.06
N PRO A 34 -15.71 20.59 -31.73
CA PRO A 34 -14.65 21.26 -30.98
C PRO A 34 -13.26 20.57 -31.10
N HIS A 35 -12.99 19.89 -32.23
CA HIS A 35 -11.75 19.17 -32.50
C HIS A 35 -11.22 19.56 -33.88
N ILE A 36 -9.91 19.39 -34.10
CA ILE A 36 -9.37 19.48 -35.45
C ILE A 36 -9.79 18.20 -36.16
N VAL A 37 -10.37 18.35 -37.35
CA VAL A 37 -10.80 17.22 -38.19
C VAL A 37 -10.03 17.33 -39.49
N TRP A 38 -9.44 16.24 -39.93
CA TRP A 38 -8.74 16.14 -41.19
C TRP A 38 -9.09 14.85 -41.90
N THR A 39 -8.90 14.84 -43.22
CA THR A 39 -8.93 13.60 -44.00
C THR A 39 -7.66 13.45 -44.80
N ALA A 40 -7.30 12.21 -45.10
CA ALA A 40 -6.18 11.90 -45.96
C ALA A 40 -6.55 10.84 -47.00
N ASP A 41 -5.86 10.84 -48.13
CA ASP A 41 -5.98 9.80 -49.15
C ASP A 41 -5.42 8.45 -48.66
N PRO A 42 -5.57 7.35 -49.41
CA PRO A 42 -5.06 6.03 -49.01
C PRO A 42 -3.56 5.98 -48.73
N ASP A 43 -2.76 6.83 -49.38
CA ASP A 43 -1.30 6.92 -49.23
C ASP A 43 -0.89 7.79 -48.03
N GLY A 44 -1.87 8.42 -47.37
CA GLY A 44 -1.69 9.18 -46.13
C GLY A 44 -1.49 10.68 -46.34
N TRP A 45 -1.77 11.20 -47.54
CA TRP A 45 -1.68 12.63 -47.85
C TRP A 45 -2.93 13.37 -47.39
N VAL A 46 -2.77 14.41 -46.56
CA VAL A 46 -3.90 15.20 -46.04
C VAL A 46 -4.57 16.01 -47.16
N ASP A 47 -5.83 15.71 -47.46
CA ASP A 47 -6.61 16.35 -48.54
C ASP A 47 -7.64 17.36 -48.03
N TYR A 48 -7.95 17.34 -46.73
CA TYR A 48 -8.86 18.29 -46.08
C TYR A 48 -8.50 18.49 -44.61
N MET A 49 -8.75 19.70 -44.12
CA MET A 49 -8.68 20.07 -42.72
C MET A 49 -9.76 21.11 -42.42
N ASN A 50 -10.44 20.98 -41.28
CA ASN A 50 -11.48 21.93 -40.87
C ASN A 50 -10.89 23.30 -40.47
N CYS A 51 -11.77 24.30 -40.35
CA CYS A 51 -11.38 25.67 -40.02
C CYS A 51 -10.58 25.76 -38.71
N ARG A 52 -10.85 24.88 -37.76
CA ARG A 52 -10.14 24.83 -36.48
C ARG A 52 -8.67 24.44 -36.66
N GLY A 53 -8.37 23.41 -37.45
CA GLY A 53 -7.00 23.00 -37.72
C GLY A 53 -6.20 24.06 -38.45
N LEU A 54 -6.78 24.64 -39.49
CA LEU A 54 -6.16 25.74 -40.26
C LEU A 54 -5.89 26.97 -39.38
N SER A 55 -6.84 27.33 -38.51
CA SER A 55 -6.69 28.43 -37.57
C SER A 55 -5.63 28.14 -36.49
N TYR A 56 -5.56 26.90 -36.00
CA TYR A 56 -4.57 26.49 -35.00
C TYR A 56 -3.14 26.54 -35.57
N GLY A 57 -2.95 26.03 -36.78
CA GLY A 57 -1.68 26.04 -37.52
C GLY A 57 -1.35 27.38 -38.16
N GLY A 58 -2.30 28.32 -38.25
CA GLY A 58 -2.10 29.65 -38.85
C GLY A 58 -1.81 29.59 -40.35
N VAL A 59 -2.34 28.60 -41.05
CA VAL A 59 -2.01 28.26 -42.44
C VAL A 59 -3.26 28.06 -43.28
N THR A 60 -3.13 28.24 -44.59
CA THR A 60 -4.14 27.75 -45.55
C THR A 60 -3.98 26.25 -45.77
N LEU A 61 -5.00 25.59 -46.35
CA LEU A 61 -4.92 24.17 -46.69
C LEU A 61 -3.77 23.90 -47.68
N GLU A 62 -3.62 24.74 -48.71
CA GLU A 62 -2.54 24.64 -49.71
C GLU A 62 -1.17 24.76 -49.05
N GLN A 63 -1.02 25.68 -48.10
CA GLN A 63 0.20 25.79 -47.32
C GLN A 63 0.41 24.53 -46.49
N ALA A 64 -0.55 24.09 -45.68
CA ALA A 64 -0.42 22.87 -44.87
C ALA A 64 0.00 21.65 -45.71
N GLN A 65 -0.55 21.50 -46.92
CA GLN A 65 -0.18 20.45 -47.87
C GLN A 65 1.25 20.58 -48.40
N ALA A 66 1.73 21.80 -48.66
CA ALA A 66 3.06 22.03 -49.20
C ALA A 66 4.20 21.80 -48.18
N GLN A 67 3.97 22.09 -46.90
CA GLN A 67 4.97 21.95 -45.81
C GLN A 67 4.89 20.60 -45.10
N GLY A 68 3.80 19.84 -45.30
CA GLY A 68 3.58 18.57 -44.64
C GLY A 68 3.14 18.73 -43.17
N TRP A 69 2.44 17.72 -42.67
CA TRP A 69 1.92 17.71 -41.30
C TRP A 69 3.08 17.62 -40.28
N GLU A 70 4.21 17.04 -40.68
CA GLU A 70 5.45 16.90 -39.91
C GLU A 70 5.97 18.22 -39.37
N SER A 71 5.77 19.31 -40.12
CA SER A 71 6.26 20.65 -39.77
C SER A 71 5.55 21.26 -38.54
N PHE A 72 4.37 20.76 -38.19
CA PHE A 72 3.59 21.23 -37.04
C PHE A 72 3.93 20.47 -35.75
N LEU A 73 4.63 19.33 -35.85
CA LEU A 73 4.96 18.50 -34.70
C LEU A 73 6.20 19.02 -33.97
N HIS A 74 6.27 18.68 -32.68
CA HIS A 74 7.51 18.84 -31.93
C HIS A 74 8.60 17.89 -32.47
N PRO A 75 9.86 18.35 -32.63
CA PRO A 75 10.95 17.54 -33.20
C PRO A 75 11.14 16.17 -32.52
N ASP A 76 11.06 16.12 -31.18
CA ASP A 76 11.19 14.86 -30.42
C ASP A 76 10.09 13.83 -30.72
N ASP A 77 8.90 14.27 -31.13
CA ASP A 77 7.74 13.40 -31.35
C ASP A 77 7.64 12.95 -32.82
N LEU A 78 8.40 13.59 -33.71
CA LEU A 78 8.29 13.46 -35.16
C LEU A 78 8.54 12.03 -35.65
N GLN A 79 9.66 11.43 -35.24
CA GLN A 79 10.04 10.10 -35.73
C GLN A 79 9.02 9.04 -35.32
N LEU A 80 8.56 9.09 -34.06
CA LEU A 80 7.55 8.17 -33.55
C LEU A 80 6.22 8.33 -34.30
N ALA A 81 5.82 9.56 -34.61
CA ALA A 81 4.61 9.83 -35.37
C ALA A 81 4.70 9.28 -36.81
N ILE A 82 5.81 9.51 -37.51
CA ILE A 82 6.05 9.00 -38.87
C ILE A 82 6.02 7.46 -38.89
N ASP A 83 6.72 6.82 -37.96
CA ASP A 83 6.80 5.36 -37.89
C ASP A 83 5.43 4.73 -37.60
N THR A 84 4.68 5.35 -36.70
CA THR A 84 3.33 4.90 -36.31
C THR A 84 2.34 5.10 -37.45
N TRP A 85 2.41 6.24 -38.16
CA TRP A 85 1.54 6.53 -39.30
C TRP A 85 1.82 5.61 -40.48
N THR A 86 3.11 5.41 -40.81
CA THR A 86 3.55 4.48 -41.86
C THR A 86 3.06 3.06 -41.59
N ARG A 87 3.07 2.63 -40.32
CA ARG A 87 2.54 1.32 -39.91
C ARG A 87 1.02 1.25 -40.09
N ALA A 88 0.29 2.30 -39.69
CA ALA A 88 -1.15 2.37 -39.84
C ALA A 88 -1.56 2.28 -41.32
N ILE A 89 -0.90 3.02 -42.21
CA ILE A 89 -1.15 2.95 -43.66
C ILE A 89 -0.93 1.53 -44.20
N ARG A 90 0.20 0.89 -43.87
CA ARG A 90 0.56 -0.43 -44.40
C ARG A 90 -0.35 -1.56 -43.92
N SER A 91 -0.77 -1.50 -42.65
CA SER A 91 -1.56 -2.57 -42.03
C SER A 91 -3.07 -2.29 -42.09
N GLY A 92 -3.46 -1.03 -42.32
CA GLY A 92 -4.84 -0.56 -42.27
C GLY A 92 -5.46 -0.66 -40.88
N VAL A 93 -4.65 -0.67 -39.82
CA VAL A 93 -5.15 -0.56 -38.44
C VAL A 93 -5.41 0.90 -38.09
N GLU A 94 -6.20 1.12 -37.05
CA GLU A 94 -6.41 2.45 -36.47
C GLU A 94 -5.08 3.10 -36.07
N PHE A 95 -4.92 4.37 -36.41
CA PHE A 95 -3.82 5.21 -35.96
C PHE A 95 -4.23 5.89 -34.67
N GLU A 96 -3.49 5.68 -33.58
CA GLU A 96 -3.67 6.39 -32.31
C GLU A 96 -2.30 6.77 -31.75
N ILE A 97 -2.09 8.06 -31.48
CA ILE A 97 -0.85 8.56 -30.89
C ILE A 97 -1.09 9.87 -30.14
N GLU A 98 -0.29 10.12 -29.10
CA GLU A 98 -0.20 11.44 -28.48
C GLU A 98 1.11 12.14 -28.91
N TYR A 99 1.01 13.36 -29.41
CA TYR A 99 2.18 14.20 -29.75
C TYR A 99 1.90 15.66 -29.47
N ARG A 100 2.94 16.49 -29.57
CA ARG A 100 2.81 17.93 -29.40
C ARG A 100 2.67 18.65 -30.73
N LEU A 101 1.61 19.45 -30.88
CA LEU A 101 1.41 20.35 -32.01
C LEU A 101 1.74 21.79 -31.63
N ARG A 102 2.47 22.48 -32.51
CA ARG A 102 2.80 23.89 -32.37
C ARG A 102 1.60 24.77 -32.72
N ARG A 103 1.23 25.65 -31.80
CA ARG A 103 0.22 26.68 -32.00
C ARG A 103 0.83 27.89 -32.71
N ALA A 104 0.18 28.37 -33.77
CA ALA A 104 0.72 29.49 -34.56
C ALA A 104 0.67 30.83 -33.85
N SER A 105 -0.29 31.04 -32.94
CA SER A 105 -0.50 32.34 -32.28
C SER A 105 0.64 32.75 -31.35
N ASP A 106 1.31 31.79 -30.71
CA ASP A 106 2.33 32.02 -29.68
C ASP A 106 3.57 31.10 -29.83
N GLY A 107 3.54 30.15 -30.76
CA GLY A 107 4.60 29.16 -30.93
C GLY A 107 4.66 28.09 -29.84
N ALA A 108 3.71 28.06 -28.90
CA ALA A 108 3.67 27.10 -27.83
C ALA A 108 3.31 25.70 -28.37
N TYR A 109 3.94 24.67 -27.80
CA TYR A 109 3.58 23.29 -28.06
C TYR A 109 2.52 22.84 -27.05
N ARG A 110 1.47 22.20 -27.55
CA ARG A 110 0.43 21.58 -26.72
C ARG A 110 0.25 20.13 -27.11
N TRP A 111 -0.06 19.28 -26.13
CA TRP A 111 -0.35 17.88 -26.37
C TRP A 111 -1.69 17.68 -27.07
N PHE A 112 -1.69 16.86 -28.11
CA PHE A 112 -2.87 16.37 -28.82
C PHE A 112 -2.91 14.85 -28.81
N LEU A 113 -4.12 14.30 -28.71
CA LEU A 113 -4.42 12.93 -29.07
C LEU A 113 -4.87 12.93 -30.53
N CYS A 114 -4.08 12.29 -31.38
CA CYS A 114 -4.43 12.02 -32.76
C CYS A 114 -5.04 10.64 -32.88
N ARG A 115 -6.21 10.56 -33.52
CA ARG A 115 -6.86 9.30 -33.90
C ARG A 115 -7.25 9.35 -35.36
N ALA A 116 -6.92 8.31 -36.13
CA ALA A 116 -7.39 8.19 -37.51
C ALA A 116 -7.87 6.78 -37.85
N LEU A 117 -9.02 6.74 -38.52
CA LEU A 117 -9.71 5.51 -38.92
C LEU A 117 -9.71 5.38 -40.45
N PRO A 118 -9.40 4.18 -41.00
CA PRO A 118 -9.49 3.93 -42.42
C PRO A 118 -10.93 3.69 -42.85
N PHE A 119 -11.41 4.45 -43.82
CA PHE A 119 -12.65 4.20 -44.55
C PHE A 119 -12.36 3.27 -45.72
N ARG A 120 -13.14 2.19 -45.81
CA ARG A 120 -12.90 1.11 -46.77
C ARG A 120 -14.07 0.97 -47.75
N ASP A 121 -13.76 0.58 -48.97
CA ASP A 121 -14.76 0.19 -49.96
C ASP A 121 -15.31 -1.23 -49.71
N HIS A 122 -16.19 -1.69 -50.60
CA HIS A 122 -16.79 -3.03 -50.51
C HIS A 122 -15.79 -4.18 -50.68
N ASP A 123 -14.61 -3.91 -51.25
CA ASP A 123 -13.53 -4.88 -51.44
C ASP A 123 -12.52 -4.84 -50.26
N GLY A 124 -12.80 -4.02 -49.24
CA GLY A 124 -11.95 -3.87 -48.06
C GLY A 124 -10.72 -2.99 -48.28
N LYS A 125 -10.59 -2.34 -49.45
CA LYS A 125 -9.48 -1.42 -49.75
C LYS A 125 -9.72 -0.09 -49.06
N ILE A 126 -8.67 0.50 -48.51
CA ILE A 126 -8.73 1.83 -47.90
C ILE A 126 -8.90 2.85 -49.02
N VAL A 127 -9.96 3.64 -48.93
CA VAL A 127 -10.26 4.72 -49.89
C VAL A 127 -10.03 6.10 -49.29
N LYS A 128 -10.06 6.22 -47.96
CA LYS A 128 -9.84 7.49 -47.25
C LYS A 128 -9.49 7.25 -45.79
N TRP A 129 -8.77 8.17 -45.16
CA TRP A 129 -8.59 8.22 -43.72
C TRP A 129 -9.35 9.40 -43.14
N PHE A 130 -9.98 9.18 -41.99
CA PHE A 130 -10.65 10.23 -41.21
C PHE A 130 -9.93 10.37 -39.88
N GLY A 131 -9.38 11.55 -39.63
CA GLY A 131 -8.57 11.84 -38.47
C GLY A 131 -9.10 12.99 -37.62
N THR A 132 -8.81 12.92 -36.33
CA THR A 132 -9.11 13.96 -35.36
C THR A 132 -7.91 14.27 -34.49
N GLU A 133 -7.66 15.55 -34.22
CA GLU A 133 -6.75 16.00 -33.15
C GLU A 133 -7.58 16.58 -32.00
N THR A 134 -7.47 15.96 -30.84
CA THR A 134 -8.07 16.44 -29.59
C THR A 134 -6.99 17.07 -28.71
N ASP A 135 -7.11 18.36 -28.37
CA ASP A 135 -6.21 19.02 -27.41
C ASP A 135 -6.38 18.39 -26.03
N ILE A 136 -5.31 17.79 -25.51
CA ILE A 136 -5.28 17.10 -24.21
C ILE A 136 -4.30 17.75 -23.23
N GLU A 137 -3.80 18.96 -23.53
CA GLU A 137 -2.83 19.66 -22.68
C GLU A 137 -3.39 19.89 -21.27
N ASP A 138 -4.59 20.46 -21.18
CA ASP A 138 -5.19 20.80 -19.89
C ASP A 138 -5.47 19.53 -19.06
N LEU A 139 -5.84 18.43 -19.74
CA LEU A 139 -6.02 17.11 -19.11
C LEU A 139 -4.69 16.56 -18.57
N LYS A 140 -3.60 16.64 -19.36
CA LYS A 140 -2.26 16.21 -18.94
C LYS A 140 -1.74 17.06 -17.79
N GLN A 141 -1.93 18.38 -17.83
CA GLN A 141 -1.52 19.28 -16.75
C GLN A 141 -2.30 19.01 -15.45
N ALA A 142 -3.62 18.84 -15.53
CA ALA A 142 -4.46 18.49 -14.38
C ALA A 142 -4.04 17.15 -13.77
N ARG A 143 -3.80 16.13 -14.60
CA ARG A 143 -3.30 14.81 -14.15
C ARG A 143 -1.93 14.93 -13.48
N ALA A 144 -0.98 15.61 -14.10
CA ALA A 144 0.37 15.79 -13.54
C ALA A 144 0.35 16.58 -12.23
N ALA A 145 -0.51 17.60 -12.11
CA ALA A 145 -0.69 18.35 -10.88
C ALA A 145 -1.30 17.49 -9.76
N ALA A 146 -2.33 16.70 -10.07
CA ALA A 146 -2.93 15.77 -9.13
C ALA A 146 -1.94 14.71 -8.65
N GLU A 147 -1.16 14.12 -9.55
CA GLU A 147 -0.12 13.15 -9.22
C GLU A 147 1.00 13.77 -8.36
N ARG A 148 1.44 15.00 -8.67
CA ARG A 148 2.41 15.73 -7.85
C ARG A 148 1.88 16.02 -6.45
N ALA A 149 0.62 16.46 -6.34
CA ALA A 149 -0.03 16.71 -5.06
C ALA A 149 -0.16 15.42 -4.22
N ASN A 150 -0.51 14.30 -4.86
CA ASN A 150 -0.62 13.01 -4.17
C ASN A 150 0.75 12.51 -3.65
N ARG A 151 1.80 12.63 -4.47
CA ARG A 151 3.17 12.32 -4.04
C ARG A 151 3.61 13.19 -2.87
N ALA A 152 3.44 14.52 -2.97
CA ALA A 152 3.79 15.44 -1.89
C ALA A 152 3.02 15.16 -0.58
N LYS A 153 1.72 14.83 -0.67
CA LYS A 153 0.91 14.41 0.48
C LYS A 153 1.49 13.15 1.14
N SER A 154 1.92 12.18 0.34
CA SER A 154 2.46 10.90 0.82
C SER A 154 3.81 11.08 1.51
N ASP A 155 4.72 11.84 0.88
CA ASP A 155 6.04 12.12 1.43
C ASP A 155 5.94 12.90 2.75
N PHE A 156 5.04 13.89 2.79
CA PHE A 156 4.75 14.64 4.01
C PHE A 156 4.24 13.73 5.14
N LEU A 157 3.25 12.88 4.86
CA LEU A 157 2.70 11.97 5.87
C LEU A 157 3.74 10.98 6.38
N SER A 158 4.59 10.45 5.49
CA SER A 158 5.69 9.55 5.86
C SER A 158 6.69 10.25 6.79
N SER A 159 7.17 11.45 6.41
CA SER A 159 8.12 12.23 7.23
C SER A 159 7.53 12.57 8.60
N MET A 160 6.30 13.09 8.61
CA MET A 160 5.60 13.46 9.85
C MET A 160 5.41 12.26 10.78
N SER A 161 5.12 11.06 10.25
CA SER A 161 5.02 9.89 11.10
C SER A 161 6.33 9.51 11.76
N HIS A 162 7.45 9.56 11.04
CA HIS A 162 8.77 9.32 11.65
C HIS A 162 9.06 10.35 12.75
N GLU A 163 8.77 11.63 12.49
CA GLU A 163 8.94 12.71 13.46
C GLU A 163 8.02 12.59 14.68
N LEU A 164 6.82 12.02 14.54
CA LEU A 164 5.90 11.79 15.66
C LEU A 164 6.21 10.49 16.43
N ARG A 165 6.66 9.43 15.75
CA ARG A 165 6.99 8.14 16.37
C ARG A 165 8.19 8.25 17.32
N SER A 166 9.23 8.98 16.93
CA SER A 166 10.44 9.13 17.75
C SER A 166 10.19 9.69 19.17
N PRO A 167 9.52 10.85 19.35
CA PRO A 167 9.23 11.37 20.68
C PRO A 167 8.21 10.50 21.43
N LEU A 168 7.27 9.88 20.73
CA LEU A 168 6.29 8.97 21.34
C LEU A 168 6.93 7.70 21.90
N ASN A 169 7.89 7.12 21.16
CA ASN A 169 8.66 5.97 21.60
C ASN A 169 9.48 6.30 22.86
N ALA A 170 10.03 7.51 22.95
CA ALA A 170 10.71 7.98 24.16
C ALA A 170 9.75 8.05 25.36
N ILE A 171 8.58 8.68 25.18
CA ILE A 171 7.55 8.79 26.24
C ILE A 171 7.14 7.41 26.73
N LEU A 172 6.86 6.47 25.81
CA LEU A 172 6.50 5.10 26.14
C LEU A 172 7.63 4.36 26.85
N GLY A 173 8.87 4.54 26.40
CA GLY A 173 10.04 3.94 27.03
C GLY A 173 10.25 4.39 28.47
N PHE A 174 10.23 5.71 28.71
CA PHE A 174 10.38 6.24 30.07
C PHE A 174 9.21 5.87 30.97
N ALA A 175 7.97 5.85 30.46
CA ALA A 175 6.84 5.38 31.23
C ALA A 175 6.98 3.89 31.62
N GLN A 176 7.49 3.05 30.72
CA GLN A 176 7.80 1.65 31.04
C GLN A 176 8.93 1.53 32.07
N LEU A 177 9.95 2.40 32.02
CA LEU A 177 11.00 2.44 33.03
C LEU A 177 10.43 2.79 34.41
N MET A 178 9.60 3.82 34.49
CA MET A 178 8.93 4.21 35.75
C MET A 178 8.04 3.09 36.31
N ALA A 179 7.35 2.33 35.44
CA ALA A 179 6.53 1.19 35.85
C ALA A 179 7.36 0.04 36.45
N SER A 180 8.64 -0.04 36.09
CA SER A 180 9.55 -1.13 36.46
C SER A 180 10.65 -0.67 37.43
N ASP A 181 10.50 0.50 38.05
CA ASP A 181 11.43 1.01 39.06
C ASP A 181 11.43 0.14 40.32
N SER A 182 12.53 0.21 41.07
CA SER A 182 12.70 -0.48 42.35
C SER A 182 13.22 0.51 43.40
N PRO A 183 12.45 0.78 44.49
CA PRO A 183 11.15 0.17 44.82
C PRO A 183 10.05 0.53 43.81
N PRO A 184 9.02 -0.32 43.67
CA PRO A 184 7.96 -0.12 42.69
C PRO A 184 7.19 1.19 42.98
N PRO A 185 6.64 1.83 41.93
CA PRO A 185 5.83 3.03 42.08
C PRO A 185 4.62 2.80 42.99
N THR A 186 4.20 3.83 43.70
CA THR A 186 2.98 3.80 44.52
C THR A 186 1.74 3.51 43.65
N PRO A 187 0.62 3.00 44.20
CA PRO A 187 -0.58 2.71 43.41
C PRO A 187 -1.10 3.89 42.57
N SER A 188 -0.99 5.12 43.09
CA SER A 188 -1.38 6.34 42.36
C SER A 188 -0.43 6.66 41.20
N GLN A 189 0.88 6.45 41.40
CA GLN A 189 1.88 6.58 40.35
C GLN A 189 1.69 5.50 39.27
N GLN A 190 1.47 4.24 39.67
CA GLN A 190 1.20 3.15 38.74
C GLN A 190 -0.03 3.44 37.88
N ALA A 191 -1.14 3.91 38.48
CA ALA A 191 -2.34 4.27 37.72
C ALA A 191 -2.09 5.41 36.71
N SER A 192 -1.24 6.37 37.07
CA SER A 192 -0.85 7.47 36.17
C SER A 192 0.05 6.97 35.03
N ILE A 193 1.01 6.09 35.32
CA ILE A 193 1.90 5.47 34.35
C ILE A 193 1.10 4.60 33.36
N ASP A 194 0.16 3.79 33.87
CA ASP A 194 -0.73 2.98 33.04
C ASP A 194 -1.55 3.85 32.08
N GLN A 195 -1.99 5.04 32.51
CA GLN A 195 -2.71 5.98 31.66
C GLN A 195 -1.80 6.58 30.57
N ILE A 196 -0.56 6.94 30.90
CA ILE A 196 0.43 7.42 29.92
C ILE A 196 0.72 6.34 28.88
N LEU A 197 0.92 5.10 29.33
CA LEU A 197 1.17 3.96 28.44
C LEU A 197 -0.04 3.73 27.52
N ARG A 198 -1.25 3.60 28.06
CA ARG A 198 -2.48 3.43 27.25
C ARG A 198 -2.62 4.52 26.19
N ALA A 199 -2.54 5.79 26.60
CA ALA A 199 -2.66 6.92 25.68
C ALA A 199 -1.56 6.94 24.62
N GLY A 200 -0.31 6.63 25.00
CA GLY A 200 0.81 6.62 24.07
C GLY A 200 0.73 5.49 23.04
N TRP A 201 0.35 4.28 23.46
CA TRP A 201 0.14 3.15 22.55
C TRP A 201 -1.02 3.42 21.59
N HIS A 202 -2.11 4.00 22.08
CA HIS A 202 -3.25 4.39 21.25
C HIS A 202 -2.87 5.43 20.18
N LEU A 203 -2.08 6.45 20.55
CA LEU A 203 -1.60 7.46 19.60
C LEU A 203 -0.69 6.84 18.54
N LEU A 204 0.14 5.86 18.91
CA LEU A 204 1.02 5.18 17.97
C LEU A 204 0.21 4.36 16.95
N GLU A 205 -0.83 3.67 17.40
CA GLU A 205 -1.77 2.95 16.54
C GLU A 205 -2.47 3.90 15.57
N LEU A 206 -2.96 5.05 16.05
CA LEU A 206 -3.54 6.11 15.21
C LEU A 206 -2.59 6.58 14.11
N ILE A 207 -1.34 6.86 14.46
CA ILE A 207 -0.33 7.31 13.49
C ILE A 207 -0.06 6.21 12.45
N ASN A 208 0.02 4.95 12.89
CA ASN A 208 0.24 3.82 12.00
C ASN A 208 -0.94 3.62 11.03
N ASP A 209 -2.17 3.70 11.52
CA ASP A 209 -3.38 3.59 10.72
C ASP A 209 -3.49 4.69 9.66
N VAL A 210 -3.18 5.95 10.03
CA VAL A 210 -3.18 7.08 9.09
C VAL A 210 -2.13 6.88 8.00
N LEU A 211 -0.94 6.39 8.37
CA LEU A 211 0.10 6.07 7.40
C LEU A 211 -0.28 4.94 6.45
N ASP A 212 -0.84 3.86 6.99
CA ASP A 212 -1.27 2.72 6.18
C ASP A 212 -2.32 3.20 5.16
N LEU A 213 -3.30 4.00 5.60
CA LEU A 213 -4.28 4.62 4.71
C LEU A 213 -3.60 5.49 3.64
N ALA A 214 -2.64 6.34 4.02
CA ALA A 214 -1.94 7.23 3.09
C ALA A 214 -1.15 6.47 2.02
N LYS A 215 -0.43 5.41 2.41
CA LYS A 215 0.32 4.54 1.49
C LYS A 215 -0.59 3.80 0.52
N ILE A 216 -1.78 3.42 0.99
CA ILE A 216 -2.79 2.78 0.15
C ILE A 216 -3.37 3.77 -0.87
N GLU A 217 -3.73 4.99 -0.45
CA GLU A 217 -4.26 6.04 -1.34
C GLU A 217 -3.26 6.49 -2.43
N SER A 218 -1.97 6.41 -2.14
CA SER A 218 -0.90 6.81 -3.06
C SER A 218 -0.49 5.72 -4.04
N GLY A 219 -1.04 4.50 -3.90
CA GLY A 219 -0.68 3.35 -4.72
C GLY A 219 0.72 2.78 -4.42
N GLN A 220 1.34 3.19 -3.31
CA GLN A 220 2.67 2.71 -2.89
C GLN A 220 2.63 1.32 -2.25
N VAL A 221 1.45 0.78 -1.94
CA VAL A 221 1.30 -0.58 -1.43
C VAL A 221 1.39 -1.58 -2.58
N ALA A 222 2.54 -2.24 -2.70
CA ALA A 222 2.69 -3.41 -3.55
C ALA A 222 1.97 -4.60 -2.89
N ILE A 223 0.93 -5.12 -3.55
CA ILE A 223 0.27 -6.37 -3.18
C ILE A 223 1.03 -7.51 -3.84
N ALA A 224 1.44 -8.52 -3.07
CA ALA A 224 2.00 -9.75 -3.58
C ALA A 224 0.94 -10.87 -3.49
N PRO A 225 0.04 -11.02 -4.48
CA PRO A 225 -1.01 -12.02 -4.40
C PRO A 225 -0.40 -13.43 -4.54
N GLU A 226 -0.60 -14.24 -3.51
CA GLU A 226 -0.20 -15.65 -3.45
C GLU A 226 -1.42 -16.52 -3.11
N ALA A 227 -1.27 -17.84 -3.23
CA ALA A 227 -2.29 -18.79 -2.81
C ALA A 227 -2.19 -18.97 -1.27
N VAL A 228 -3.08 -18.34 -0.53
CA VAL A 228 -3.10 -18.38 0.94
C VAL A 228 -4.08 -19.46 1.40
N ALA A 229 -3.59 -20.44 2.16
CA ALA A 229 -4.44 -21.45 2.80
C ALA A 229 -5.33 -20.78 3.86
N LEU A 230 -6.65 -20.89 3.68
CA LEU A 230 -7.62 -20.23 4.55
C LEU A 230 -7.60 -20.79 5.98
N SER A 231 -7.37 -22.10 6.11
CA SER A 231 -7.23 -22.79 7.40
C SER A 231 -6.09 -22.22 8.25
N ASP A 232 -4.95 -21.93 7.64
CA ASP A 232 -3.77 -21.42 8.34
C ASP A 232 -3.98 -19.98 8.79
N ALA A 233 -4.52 -19.15 7.89
CA ALA A 233 -4.82 -17.75 8.19
C ALA A 233 -5.82 -17.60 9.34
N LEU A 234 -6.88 -18.43 9.35
CA LEU A 234 -7.88 -18.41 10.43
C LEU A 234 -7.31 -18.89 11.76
N ARG A 235 -6.51 -19.96 11.76
CA ARG A 235 -5.87 -20.49 12.98
C ARG A 235 -4.90 -19.48 13.61
N GLU A 236 -4.12 -18.78 12.78
CA GLU A 236 -3.30 -17.66 13.27
C GLU A 236 -4.15 -16.58 13.92
N CYS A 237 -5.25 -16.16 13.27
CA CYS A 237 -6.15 -15.13 13.81
C CYS A 237 -6.83 -15.57 15.10
N GLU A 238 -7.24 -16.84 15.20
CA GLU A 238 -7.82 -17.45 16.40
C GLU A 238 -6.86 -17.31 17.59
N SER A 239 -5.61 -17.74 17.43
CA SER A 239 -4.61 -17.68 18.50
C SER A 239 -4.35 -16.26 19.02
N MET A 240 -4.47 -15.25 18.15
CA MET A 240 -4.26 -13.85 18.49
C MET A 240 -5.47 -13.21 19.19
N ILE A 241 -6.68 -13.67 18.86
CA ILE A 241 -7.92 -13.04 19.33
C ILE A 241 -8.51 -13.70 20.57
N GLU A 242 -8.19 -14.98 20.79
CA GLU A 242 -8.70 -15.76 21.92
C GLU A 242 -8.47 -15.10 23.29
N PRO A 243 -7.28 -14.53 23.61
CA PRO A 243 -7.05 -13.86 24.89
C PRO A 243 -8.00 -12.66 25.10
N GLN A 244 -8.25 -11.88 24.03
CA GLN A 244 -9.12 -10.69 24.08
C GLN A 244 -10.58 -11.10 24.28
N ALA A 245 -11.02 -12.16 23.59
CA ALA A 245 -12.34 -12.73 23.74
C ALA A 245 -12.58 -13.25 25.15
N ARG A 246 -11.63 -14.03 25.71
CA ARG A 246 -11.70 -14.55 27.08
C ARG A 246 -11.77 -13.41 28.10
N GLN A 247 -10.95 -12.37 27.96
CA GLN A 247 -10.96 -11.21 28.86
C GLN A 247 -12.32 -10.50 28.90
N ARG A 248 -13.03 -10.46 27.76
CA ARG A 248 -14.35 -9.85 27.63
C ARG A 248 -15.52 -10.84 27.81
N GLY A 249 -15.22 -12.11 28.07
CA GLY A 249 -16.22 -13.17 28.24
C GLY A 249 -17.02 -13.47 26.97
N ILE A 250 -16.43 -13.31 25.79
CA ILE A 250 -17.07 -13.54 24.48
C ILE A 250 -16.67 -14.93 23.97
N ARG A 251 -17.64 -15.70 23.48
CA ARG A 251 -17.36 -16.98 22.80
C ARG A 251 -16.98 -16.72 21.35
N VAL A 252 -15.92 -17.34 20.86
CA VAL A 252 -15.51 -17.26 19.45
C VAL A 252 -15.56 -18.66 18.86
N SER A 253 -16.15 -18.80 17.68
CA SER A 253 -16.17 -20.05 16.92
C SER A 253 -15.54 -19.83 15.54
N PHE A 254 -14.74 -20.80 15.11
CA PHE A 254 -14.13 -20.84 13.78
C PHE A 254 -14.63 -22.09 13.04
N PRO A 255 -14.77 -22.02 11.70
CA PRO A 255 -15.26 -23.14 10.91
C PRO A 255 -14.14 -24.15 10.67
N ASP A 256 -14.50 -25.43 10.55
CA ASP A 256 -13.61 -26.46 10.02
C ASP A 256 -13.48 -26.28 8.51
N VAL A 257 -12.45 -25.56 8.08
CA VAL A 257 -12.17 -25.30 6.66
C VAL A 257 -11.40 -26.48 6.05
N GLU A 258 -11.81 -26.93 4.87
CA GLU A 258 -11.07 -27.96 4.13
C GLU A 258 -9.62 -27.53 3.84
N PRO A 259 -8.62 -28.41 4.03
CA PRO A 259 -7.19 -28.07 3.87
C PRO A 259 -6.79 -27.52 2.49
N HIS A 260 -7.64 -27.70 1.48
CA HIS A 260 -7.37 -27.31 0.09
C HIS A 260 -8.04 -25.98 -0.31
N CYS A 261 -8.75 -25.32 0.59
CA CYS A 261 -9.37 -24.02 0.33
C CYS A 261 -8.33 -22.89 0.38
N HIS A 262 -7.97 -22.34 -0.79
CA HIS A 262 -7.02 -21.24 -0.90
C HIS A 262 -7.70 -19.99 -1.46
N VAL A 263 -7.29 -18.82 -0.96
CA VAL A 263 -7.68 -17.52 -1.52
C VAL A 263 -6.47 -16.87 -2.19
N ARG A 264 -6.71 -16.17 -3.30
CA ARG A 264 -5.67 -15.37 -3.94
C ARG A 264 -5.54 -14.03 -3.22
N ALA A 265 -4.54 -13.91 -2.35
CA ALA A 265 -4.39 -12.77 -1.45
C ALA A 265 -2.92 -12.53 -1.10
N ASP A 266 -2.59 -11.34 -0.60
CA ASP A 266 -1.35 -11.14 0.15
C ASP A 266 -1.57 -11.64 1.58
N ARG A 267 -0.81 -12.65 2.04
CA ARG A 267 -1.02 -13.29 3.35
C ARG A 267 -1.01 -12.29 4.52
N THR A 268 -0.11 -11.31 4.49
CA THR A 268 0.03 -10.33 5.58
C THR A 268 -1.18 -9.40 5.61
N ARG A 269 -1.60 -8.90 4.44
CA ARG A 269 -2.76 -7.98 4.33
C ARG A 269 -4.07 -8.69 4.59
N PHE A 270 -4.19 -9.93 4.14
CA PHE A 270 -5.34 -10.77 4.43
C PHE A 270 -5.51 -10.98 5.95
N ARG A 271 -4.43 -11.33 6.66
CA ARG A 271 -4.44 -11.42 8.12
C ARG A 271 -4.81 -10.09 8.78
N GLN A 272 -4.27 -8.98 8.29
CA GLN A 272 -4.59 -7.63 8.80
C GLN A 272 -6.09 -7.32 8.68
N ILE A 273 -6.72 -7.67 7.56
CA ILE A 273 -8.16 -7.51 7.35
C ILE A 273 -8.94 -8.36 8.36
N LEU A 274 -8.64 -9.66 8.47
CA LEU A 274 -9.36 -10.57 9.35
C LEU A 274 -9.26 -10.16 10.83
N LEU A 275 -8.06 -9.79 11.29
CA LEU A 275 -7.85 -9.29 12.65
C LEU A 275 -8.66 -8.02 12.92
N ASN A 276 -8.81 -7.13 11.94
CA ASN A 276 -9.63 -5.93 12.08
C ASN A 276 -11.11 -6.26 12.26
N LEU A 277 -11.64 -7.19 11.46
CA LEU A 277 -13.04 -7.61 11.57
C LEU A 277 -13.30 -8.33 12.90
N LEU A 278 -12.40 -9.25 13.29
CA LEU A 278 -12.51 -10.02 14.53
C LEU A 278 -12.38 -9.14 15.78
N SER A 279 -11.42 -8.21 15.80
CA SER A 279 -11.24 -7.31 16.93
C SER A 279 -12.46 -6.39 17.08
N ASN A 280 -13.01 -5.86 15.99
CA ASN A 280 -14.25 -5.08 16.02
C ASN A 280 -15.44 -5.90 16.52
N ALA A 281 -15.57 -7.15 16.09
CA ALA A 281 -16.65 -8.06 16.51
C ALA A 281 -16.60 -8.40 18.01
N ILE A 282 -15.42 -8.41 18.63
CA ILE A 282 -15.24 -8.62 20.08
C ILE A 282 -15.39 -7.33 20.85
N LYS A 283 -14.78 -6.26 20.33
CA LYS A 283 -14.77 -4.94 20.94
C LYS A 283 -16.21 -4.42 21.11
N TYR A 284 -16.96 -4.34 20.01
CA TYR A 284 -18.31 -3.79 20.01
C TYR A 284 -19.41 -4.81 20.38
N ASN A 285 -19.05 -5.96 20.95
CA ASN A 285 -20.01 -6.98 21.34
C ASN A 285 -20.72 -6.63 22.66
N ARG A 286 -21.73 -7.42 23.02
CA ARG A 286 -22.34 -7.41 24.35
C ARG A 286 -21.60 -8.37 25.28
N ALA A 287 -21.74 -8.14 26.59
CA ALA A 287 -21.25 -9.07 27.60
C ALA A 287 -21.84 -10.48 27.39
N SER A 288 -21.00 -11.51 27.50
CA SER A 288 -21.39 -12.91 27.22
C SER A 288 -21.90 -13.17 25.79
N GLY A 289 -21.54 -12.31 24.85
CA GLY A 289 -21.86 -12.45 23.44
C GLY A 289 -21.08 -13.58 22.75
N ALA A 290 -21.36 -13.75 21.46
CA ALA A 290 -20.63 -14.66 20.58
C ALA A 290 -20.13 -13.94 19.33
N VAL A 291 -19.07 -14.50 18.75
CA VAL A 291 -18.53 -14.18 17.43
C VAL A 291 -18.37 -15.49 16.67
N ASP A 292 -19.02 -15.61 15.52
CA ASP A 292 -18.96 -16.81 14.68
C ASP A 292 -18.31 -16.45 13.34
N VAL A 293 -17.27 -17.19 12.96
CA VAL A 293 -16.60 -17.06 11.67
C VAL A 293 -17.12 -18.12 10.72
N ASP A 294 -17.42 -17.74 9.48
CA ASP A 294 -17.95 -18.62 8.46
C ASP A 294 -17.23 -18.41 7.12
N CYS A 295 -17.16 -19.47 6.29
CA CYS A 295 -16.42 -19.48 5.04
C CYS A 295 -17.24 -20.18 3.94
N ASP A 296 -17.75 -19.39 2.99
CA ASP A 296 -18.62 -19.88 1.91
C ASP A 296 -17.96 -19.74 0.53
N LEU A 297 -18.00 -20.80 -0.28
CA LEU A 297 -17.69 -20.69 -1.72
C LEU A 297 -18.89 -20.08 -2.47
N ARG A 298 -18.67 -18.92 -3.09
CA ARG A 298 -19.65 -18.16 -3.88
C ARG A 298 -19.35 -18.32 -5.38
N ALA A 299 -20.40 -18.49 -6.17
CA ALA A 299 -20.26 -18.59 -7.62
C ALA A 299 -20.15 -17.19 -8.28
N PRO A 300 -19.26 -16.99 -9.27
CA PRO A 300 -18.29 -17.95 -9.80
C PRO A 300 -16.91 -17.81 -9.12
N GLY A 301 -16.50 -18.83 -8.35
CA GLY A 301 -15.11 -19.02 -7.92
C GLY A 301 -14.55 -18.03 -6.89
N ARG A 302 -15.40 -17.45 -6.03
CA ARG A 302 -14.98 -16.56 -4.93
C ARG A 302 -15.21 -17.20 -3.58
N ILE A 303 -14.38 -16.91 -2.60
CA ILE A 303 -14.57 -17.35 -1.22
C ILE A 303 -14.97 -16.14 -0.39
N ARG A 304 -16.09 -16.25 0.32
CA ARG A 304 -16.57 -15.27 1.27
C ARG A 304 -16.19 -15.70 2.68
N VAL A 305 -15.44 -14.86 3.40
CA VAL A 305 -15.19 -15.03 4.84
C VAL A 305 -16.07 -14.04 5.58
N SER A 306 -16.91 -14.55 6.49
CA SER A 306 -17.87 -13.75 7.27
C SER A 306 -17.53 -13.83 8.75
N VAL A 307 -17.55 -12.69 9.45
CA VAL A 307 -17.41 -12.56 10.90
C VAL A 307 -18.72 -12.00 11.44
N ARG A 308 -19.46 -12.85 12.17
CA ARG A 308 -20.78 -12.51 12.73
C ARG A 308 -20.67 -12.28 14.23
N ASP A 309 -20.99 -11.09 14.69
CA ASP A 309 -21.11 -10.77 16.11
C ASP A 309 -22.56 -10.75 16.57
N THR A 310 -22.76 -10.94 17.88
CA THR A 310 -24.06 -10.81 18.53
C THR A 310 -24.26 -9.46 19.21
N GLY A 311 -23.50 -8.43 18.84
CA GLY A 311 -23.49 -7.12 19.48
C GLY A 311 -24.79 -6.31 19.30
N PRO A 312 -24.76 -5.00 19.57
CA PRO A 312 -25.93 -4.13 19.46
C PRO A 312 -26.40 -3.91 18.02
N GLY A 313 -25.60 -4.31 17.03
CA GLY A 313 -25.88 -4.08 15.61
C GLY A 313 -25.80 -2.60 15.22
N LEU A 314 -26.05 -2.32 13.95
CA LEU A 314 -25.93 -1.02 13.31
C LEU A 314 -27.26 -0.63 12.65
N SER A 315 -27.61 0.65 12.73
CA SER A 315 -28.71 1.23 11.97
C SER A 315 -28.34 1.42 10.49
N GLN A 316 -29.33 1.58 9.62
CA GLN A 316 -29.10 1.87 8.20
C GLN A 316 -28.25 3.14 7.96
N GLY A 317 -28.45 4.18 8.78
CA GLY A 317 -27.63 5.39 8.71
C GLY A 317 -26.17 5.15 9.10
N GLN A 318 -25.92 4.27 10.07
CA GLN A 318 -24.57 3.87 10.48
C GLN A 318 -23.90 2.98 9.42
N LEU A 319 -24.63 2.04 8.82
CA LEU A 319 -24.12 1.20 7.73
C LEU A 319 -23.66 2.03 6.52
N ALA A 320 -24.38 3.09 6.17
CA ALA A 320 -24.01 3.99 5.07
C ALA A 320 -22.69 4.75 5.33
N GLN A 321 -22.29 4.90 6.58
CA GLN A 321 -21.10 5.64 6.99
C GLN A 321 -19.95 4.74 7.47
N LEU A 322 -20.15 3.42 7.47
CA LEU A 322 -19.27 2.42 8.07
C LEU A 322 -17.82 2.44 7.55
N PHE A 323 -17.65 2.77 6.26
CA PHE A 323 -16.36 2.81 5.59
C PHE A 323 -15.84 4.24 5.36
N GLN A 324 -16.31 5.21 6.15
CA GLN A 324 -15.79 6.58 6.11
C GLN A 324 -14.63 6.74 7.10
N PRO A 325 -13.50 7.37 6.70
CA PRO A 325 -12.37 7.61 7.59
C PRO A 325 -12.76 8.40 8.83
N PHE A 326 -12.18 8.03 9.98
CA PHE A 326 -12.38 8.68 11.29
C PHE A 326 -13.81 8.65 11.82
N ASN A 327 -14.72 7.89 11.19
CA ASN A 327 -16.10 7.80 11.64
C ASN A 327 -16.28 6.62 12.60
N ARG A 328 -16.65 6.92 13.85
CA ARG A 328 -16.89 5.93 14.91
C ARG A 328 -18.38 5.70 15.19
N LEU A 329 -19.27 6.16 14.31
CA LEU A 329 -20.70 5.86 14.33
C LEU A 329 -21.40 6.21 15.65
N GLY A 330 -20.94 7.28 16.32
CA GLY A 330 -21.50 7.78 17.58
C GLY A 330 -20.93 7.12 18.84
N GLN A 331 -19.90 6.28 18.73
CA GLN A 331 -19.21 5.67 19.87
C GLN A 331 -18.09 6.55 20.47
N ASP A 332 -18.05 7.84 20.17
CA ASP A 332 -16.99 8.75 20.64
C ASP A 332 -17.00 8.97 22.15
N ALA A 333 -18.17 8.81 22.79
CA ALA A 333 -18.34 8.87 24.25
C ALA A 333 -18.22 7.51 24.96
N GLY A 334 -18.14 6.40 24.21
CA GLY A 334 -17.92 5.07 24.77
C GLY A 334 -16.46 4.85 25.09
N GLY A 335 -16.14 4.20 26.22
CA GLY A 335 -14.77 3.85 26.66
C GLY A 335 -14.04 2.83 25.76
N GLU A 336 -14.46 2.70 24.50
CA GLU A 336 -14.06 1.69 23.53
C GLU A 336 -13.05 2.28 22.53
N GLU A 337 -11.75 2.20 22.88
CA GLU A 337 -10.62 2.77 22.13
C GLU A 337 -10.53 2.28 20.67
N GLY A 338 -10.60 3.18 19.68
CA GLY A 338 -10.42 2.82 18.27
C GLY A 338 -10.40 4.03 17.34
N THR A 339 -9.67 3.91 16.23
CA THR A 339 -9.28 5.03 15.36
C THR A 339 -10.34 5.45 14.35
N GLY A 340 -11.29 4.56 14.04
CA GLY A 340 -12.23 4.74 12.92
C GLY A 340 -11.58 4.60 11.54
N ILE A 341 -10.32 4.13 11.47
CA ILE A 341 -9.58 3.94 10.22
C ILE A 341 -9.53 2.46 9.81
N GLY A 342 -9.56 1.55 10.79
CA GLY A 342 -9.39 0.11 10.55
C GLY A 342 -10.26 -0.49 9.45
N LEU A 343 -11.58 -0.22 9.45
CA LEU A 343 -12.48 -0.71 8.42
C LEU A 343 -12.22 -0.10 7.03
N VAL A 344 -11.73 1.14 6.98
CA VAL A 344 -11.34 1.79 5.72
C VAL A 344 -10.10 1.12 5.14
N VAL A 345 -9.09 0.85 5.97
CA VAL A 345 -7.89 0.11 5.56
C VAL A 345 -8.28 -1.29 5.08
N ALA A 346 -9.14 -2.00 5.82
CA ALA A 346 -9.62 -3.32 5.43
C ALA A 346 -10.33 -3.30 4.06
N LYS A 347 -11.17 -2.29 3.82
CA LYS A 347 -11.83 -2.09 2.52
C LYS A 347 -10.85 -1.85 1.39
N ARG A 348 -9.90 -0.94 1.57
CA ARG A 348 -8.94 -0.62 0.51
C ARG A 348 -7.99 -1.77 0.20
N LEU A 349 -7.52 -2.49 1.22
CA LEU A 349 -6.70 -3.69 1.01
C LEU A 349 -7.48 -4.78 0.27
N THR A 350 -8.76 -4.97 0.60
CA THR A 350 -9.63 -5.93 -0.10
C THR A 350 -9.84 -5.52 -1.57
N GLU A 351 -10.10 -4.24 -1.83
CA GLU A 351 -10.25 -3.69 -3.19
C GLU A 351 -8.94 -3.83 -4.02
N LEU A 352 -7.78 -3.56 -3.41
CA LEU A 352 -6.47 -3.73 -4.05
C LEU A 352 -6.15 -5.19 -4.41
N MET A 353 -6.72 -6.15 -3.67
CA MET A 353 -6.64 -7.59 -3.98
C MET A 353 -7.71 -8.05 -4.99
N GLY A 354 -8.53 -7.14 -5.54
CA GLY A 354 -9.60 -7.47 -6.49
C GLY A 354 -10.88 -8.03 -5.84
N GLY A 355 -10.98 -7.95 -4.51
CA GLY A 355 -12.08 -8.45 -3.72
C GLY A 355 -13.20 -7.44 -3.44
N ALA A 356 -14.17 -7.87 -2.65
CA ALA A 356 -15.24 -7.02 -2.12
C ALA A 356 -15.35 -7.16 -0.59
N ILE A 357 -15.77 -6.09 0.09
CA ILE A 357 -16.05 -6.10 1.53
C ILE A 357 -17.45 -5.52 1.77
N GLY A 358 -18.13 -6.00 2.81
CA GLY A 358 -19.43 -5.47 3.19
C GLY A 358 -19.83 -5.83 4.61
N ALA A 359 -21.02 -5.36 5.00
CA ALA A 359 -21.60 -5.68 6.29
C ALA A 359 -23.12 -5.74 6.21
N ASP A 360 -23.69 -6.72 6.90
CA ASP A 360 -25.13 -6.87 7.10
C ASP A 360 -25.39 -6.78 8.61
N SER A 361 -26.21 -5.83 9.04
CA SER A 361 -26.43 -5.61 10.47
C SER A 361 -27.87 -5.26 10.79
N THR A 362 -28.32 -5.69 11.97
CA THR A 362 -29.65 -5.36 12.49
C THR A 362 -29.53 -4.95 13.95
N VAL A 363 -30.06 -3.77 14.27
CA VAL A 363 -30.08 -3.23 15.64
C VAL A 363 -30.70 -4.26 16.60
N GLY A 364 -29.98 -4.55 17.69
CA GLY A 364 -30.33 -5.51 18.74
C GLY A 364 -30.02 -6.98 18.43
N LYS A 365 -29.65 -7.33 17.19
CA LYS A 365 -29.33 -8.71 16.78
C LYS A 365 -27.83 -8.96 16.61
N GLY A 366 -27.09 -7.94 16.19
CA GLY A 366 -25.66 -8.02 15.88
C GLY A 366 -25.34 -7.66 14.44
N SER A 367 -24.08 -7.82 14.05
CA SER A 367 -23.60 -7.54 12.69
C SER A 367 -22.87 -8.73 12.09
N ALA A 368 -22.83 -8.80 10.77
CA ALA A 368 -22.06 -9.75 9.99
C ALA A 368 -21.22 -8.98 8.99
N PHE A 369 -19.92 -8.88 9.24
CA PHE A 369 -18.95 -8.28 8.34
C PHE A 369 -18.35 -9.36 7.46
N TRP A 370 -18.17 -9.09 6.17
CA TRP A 370 -17.67 -10.11 5.26
C TRP A 370 -16.71 -9.54 4.23
N ILE A 371 -15.79 -10.39 3.76
CA ILE A 371 -14.91 -10.14 2.62
C ILE A 371 -15.04 -11.25 1.59
N GLU A 372 -14.85 -10.91 0.32
CA GLU A 372 -14.85 -11.84 -0.80
C GLU A 372 -13.56 -11.69 -1.59
N LEU A 373 -12.86 -12.81 -1.81
CA LEU A 373 -11.64 -12.88 -2.62
C LEU A 373 -11.75 -14.04 -3.61
N ASP A 374 -10.99 -13.97 -4.71
CA ASP A 374 -10.97 -15.05 -5.70
C ASP A 374 -10.35 -16.32 -5.11
N ALA A 375 -10.94 -17.48 -5.40
CA ALA A 375 -10.38 -18.75 -5.00
C ALA A 375 -9.08 -19.02 -5.78
N ALA A 376 -8.08 -19.54 -5.09
CA ALA A 376 -6.83 -20.01 -5.69
C ALA A 376 -6.80 -21.54 -5.69
N SER A 377 -6.11 -22.11 -6.66
CA SER A 377 -5.72 -23.52 -6.61
C SER A 377 -4.54 -23.66 -5.64
N ALA A 378 -4.49 -24.77 -4.90
CA ALA A 378 -3.34 -25.07 -4.05
C ALA A 378 -2.05 -25.02 -4.88
N PRO A 379 -0.97 -24.40 -4.39
CA PRO A 379 0.32 -24.48 -5.07
C PRO A 379 0.75 -25.95 -5.16
N GLU A 380 1.19 -26.40 -6.33
CA GLU A 380 1.82 -27.72 -6.48
C GLU A 380 3.05 -27.75 -5.55
N ALA A 381 2.94 -28.51 -4.47
CA ALA A 381 3.98 -28.61 -3.45
C ALA A 381 5.24 -29.24 -4.05
N ALA A 382 6.29 -28.43 -4.20
CA ALA A 382 7.65 -28.93 -4.31
C ALA A 382 8.01 -29.63 -2.99
N ALA A 383 8.16 -30.96 -3.07
CA ALA A 383 8.49 -31.84 -1.97
C ALA A 383 9.91 -31.60 -1.43
N LEU A 384 10.01 -31.16 -0.18
CA LEU A 384 11.14 -31.30 0.75
C LEU A 384 10.47 -31.27 2.14
N GLY A 385 10.34 -32.34 2.94
CA GLY A 385 11.32 -33.35 3.34
C GLY A 385 11.40 -33.28 4.87
N ASP A 386 10.67 -34.17 5.55
CA ASP A 386 10.43 -34.21 7.01
C ASP A 386 11.50 -35.04 7.77
N ALA A 387 11.46 -34.94 9.11
CA ALA A 387 12.17 -35.64 10.21
C ALA A 387 13.34 -34.84 10.84
N GLY A 388 13.35 -34.37 12.10
CA GLY A 388 12.69 -34.70 13.39
C GLY A 388 13.80 -34.89 14.47
N PRO A 389 13.56 -35.06 15.79
CA PRO A 389 12.50 -34.59 16.71
C PRO A 389 13.04 -33.88 17.98
N ALA A 390 12.10 -33.44 18.84
CA ALA A 390 12.31 -32.77 20.13
C ALA A 390 12.68 -33.73 21.30
N ALA A 391 13.30 -33.18 22.37
CA ALA A 391 13.29 -33.74 23.72
C ALA A 391 13.38 -32.65 24.80
N SER A 392 12.74 -32.91 25.92
CA SER A 392 12.29 -32.00 26.98
C SER A 392 13.02 -32.18 28.33
N ALA A 393 12.87 -31.15 29.18
CA ALA A 393 12.74 -31.16 30.66
C ALA A 393 13.95 -30.85 31.60
N GLU A 394 13.79 -29.73 32.32
CA GLU A 394 13.87 -29.51 33.79
C GLU A 394 15.19 -29.58 34.61
N ARG A 395 15.53 -28.42 35.23
CA ARG A 395 15.64 -28.09 36.69
C ARG A 395 16.96 -27.50 37.25
N ALA A 396 16.73 -26.42 38.03
CA ALA A 396 17.30 -26.04 39.34
C ALA A 396 18.61 -25.22 39.46
N THR A 397 18.40 -23.92 39.75
CA THR A 397 18.95 -23.07 40.84
C THR A 397 20.40 -23.24 41.34
N ALA A 398 21.18 -22.15 41.33
CA ALA A 398 21.73 -21.50 42.54
C ALA A 398 22.47 -20.18 42.24
N GLU A 399 22.08 -19.14 43.00
CA GLU A 399 22.83 -17.99 43.54
C GLU A 399 24.36 -18.20 43.67
N THR A 400 25.31 -17.25 43.66
CA THR A 400 25.41 -15.79 43.80
C THR A 400 26.82 -15.40 43.36
N ALA A 401 27.06 -14.14 42.95
CA ALA A 401 28.12 -13.26 43.48
C ALA A 401 28.50 -12.20 42.43
N ALA A 402 28.38 -10.94 42.85
CA ALA A 402 28.80 -9.77 42.09
C ALA A 402 30.33 -9.68 42.01
N GLU A 403 30.87 -9.28 40.85
CA GLU A 403 31.87 -8.20 40.70
C GLU A 403 32.32 -8.04 39.22
N ALA A 404 32.30 -6.79 38.74
CA ALA A 404 32.67 -6.24 37.42
C ALA A 404 31.78 -6.61 36.19
N PRO A 405 31.47 -5.66 35.28
CA PRO A 405 30.60 -5.93 34.13
C PRO A 405 31.27 -6.90 33.16
N ALA A 406 30.68 -8.08 32.99
CA ALA A 406 31.21 -9.19 32.21
C ALA A 406 30.95 -9.07 30.69
N HIS A 407 29.96 -8.27 30.27
CA HIS A 407 29.55 -8.20 28.86
C HIS A 407 29.44 -6.75 28.37
N THR A 408 30.10 -6.47 27.26
CA THR A 408 29.99 -5.20 26.52
C THR A 408 28.93 -5.33 25.43
N VAL A 409 27.95 -4.44 25.46
CA VAL A 409 26.86 -4.33 24.47
C VAL A 409 27.07 -3.04 23.69
N LEU A 410 27.13 -3.11 22.37
CA LEU A 410 27.17 -1.93 21.51
C LEU A 410 25.76 -1.63 20.99
N TYR A 411 25.24 -0.43 21.26
CA TYR A 411 23.95 0.03 20.72
C TYR A 411 24.14 1.13 19.68
N ILE A 412 23.67 0.88 18.46
CA ILE A 412 23.78 1.78 17.31
C ILE A 412 22.39 2.31 16.99
N GLU A 413 22.18 3.61 17.24
CA GLU A 413 20.88 4.28 17.18
C GLU A 413 21.10 5.78 17.02
N ASP A 414 20.39 6.44 16.10
CA ASP A 414 20.48 7.88 15.86
C ASP A 414 19.66 8.71 16.85
N ASN A 415 18.51 8.19 17.30
CA ASN A 415 17.65 8.84 18.27
C ASN A 415 18.25 8.83 19.69
N ALA A 416 18.61 10.03 20.18
CA ALA A 416 19.19 10.23 21.51
C ALA A 416 18.30 9.72 22.66
N ALA A 417 16.99 9.87 22.56
CA ALA A 417 16.07 9.43 23.60
C ALA A 417 16.00 7.89 23.70
N ASN A 418 16.04 7.19 22.56
CA ASN A 418 16.16 5.73 22.53
C ASN A 418 17.50 5.27 23.13
N ARG A 419 18.61 5.97 22.82
CA ARG A 419 19.91 5.70 23.45
C ARG A 419 19.86 5.84 24.97
N THR A 420 19.30 6.94 25.47
CA THR A 420 19.15 7.17 26.92
C THR A 420 18.23 6.13 27.58
N LEU A 421 17.14 5.75 26.92
CA LEU A 421 16.25 4.68 27.40
C LEU A 421 17.01 3.36 27.57
N VAL A 422 17.73 2.92 26.54
CA VAL A 422 18.48 1.66 26.58
C VAL A 422 19.64 1.77 27.58
N GLU A 423 20.30 2.92 27.67
CA GLU A 423 21.35 3.17 28.67
C GLU A 423 20.81 3.01 30.10
N GLN A 424 19.66 3.61 30.42
CA GLN A 424 19.01 3.44 31.74
C GLN A 424 18.55 2.00 31.98
N LEU A 425 18.06 1.32 30.94
CA LEU A 425 17.64 -0.08 31.03
C LEU A 425 18.82 -1.01 31.34
N LEU A 426 19.95 -0.82 30.64
CA LEU A 426 21.15 -1.63 30.83
C LEU A 426 21.89 -1.26 32.12
N ALA A 427 21.81 0.00 32.57
CA ALA A 427 22.40 0.43 33.85
C ALA A 427 21.80 -0.27 35.08
N ARG A 428 20.59 -0.84 34.96
CA ARG A 428 19.99 -1.69 36.00
C ARG A 428 20.68 -3.06 36.15
N ARG A 429 21.57 -3.42 35.21
CA ARG A 429 22.34 -4.66 35.19
C ARG A 429 23.83 -4.37 35.38
N ALA A 430 24.34 -4.66 36.57
CA ALA A 430 25.75 -4.44 36.91
C ALA A 430 26.72 -5.30 36.09
N ASP A 431 26.24 -6.36 35.45
CA ASP A 431 27.01 -7.26 34.60
C ASP A 431 27.19 -6.73 33.16
N LEU A 432 26.50 -5.64 32.77
CA LEU A 432 26.54 -5.10 31.42
C LEU A 432 27.25 -3.74 31.35
N ARG A 433 28.03 -3.55 30.29
CA ARG A 433 28.59 -2.26 29.88
C ARG A 433 28.06 -1.87 28.52
N MET A 434 27.42 -0.71 28.41
CA MET A 434 26.95 -0.21 27.12
C MET A 434 28.00 0.70 26.46
N LEU A 435 28.24 0.47 25.17
CA LEU A 435 28.82 1.43 24.24
C LEU A 435 27.71 1.92 23.32
N SER A 436 27.77 3.18 22.87
CA SER A 436 26.76 3.75 21.98
C SER A 436 27.37 4.41 20.76
N ALA A 437 26.65 4.33 19.63
CA ALA A 437 27.00 4.98 18.38
C ALA A 437 25.76 5.65 17.77
N ALA A 438 25.91 6.87 17.26
CA ALA A 438 24.83 7.60 16.63
C ALA A 438 24.65 7.29 15.13
N THR A 439 25.62 6.60 14.52
CA THR A 439 25.64 6.30 13.09
C THR A 439 26.19 4.89 12.84
N GLY A 440 25.84 4.30 11.69
CA GLY A 440 26.27 2.95 11.33
C GLY A 440 27.77 2.84 11.16
N GLN A 441 28.41 3.80 10.51
CA GLN A 441 29.87 3.80 10.30
C GLN A 441 30.64 3.88 11.62
N LEU A 442 30.19 4.74 12.56
CA LEU A 442 30.78 4.82 13.89
C LEU A 442 30.56 3.52 14.66
N GLY A 443 29.37 2.92 14.54
CA GLY A 443 29.04 1.63 15.14
C GLY A 443 29.94 0.50 14.64
N VAL A 444 30.16 0.41 13.32
CA VAL A 444 31.09 -0.57 12.74
C VAL A 444 32.52 -0.33 13.25
N ALA A 445 32.99 0.91 13.30
CA ALA A 445 34.33 1.23 13.82
C ALA A 445 34.51 0.86 15.31
N LEU A 446 33.48 1.11 16.14
CA LEU A 446 33.48 0.74 17.55
C LEU A 446 33.43 -0.77 17.75
N ALA A 447 32.62 -1.48 16.96
CA ALA A 447 32.54 -2.94 17.02
C ALA A 447 33.91 -3.59 16.76
N ARG A 448 34.69 -3.05 15.82
CA ARG A 448 36.02 -3.56 15.49
C ARG A 448 37.06 -3.33 16.58
N SER A 449 37.00 -2.18 17.25
CA SER A 449 38.00 -1.82 18.27
C SER A 449 37.66 -2.38 19.65
N ALA A 450 36.38 -2.42 20.01
CA ALA A 450 35.92 -2.84 21.33
C ALA A 450 35.48 -4.31 21.40
N LEU A 451 35.24 -4.96 20.25
CA LEU A 451 34.79 -6.36 20.13
C LEU A 451 33.68 -6.71 21.14
N PRO A 452 32.52 -6.02 21.06
CA PRO A 452 31.41 -6.24 21.98
C PRO A 452 30.86 -7.66 21.83
N GLN A 453 30.27 -8.17 22.91
CA GLN A 453 29.63 -9.48 22.94
C GLN A 453 28.32 -9.48 22.14
N VAL A 454 27.60 -8.36 22.11
CA VAL A 454 26.34 -8.21 21.36
C VAL A 454 26.29 -6.82 20.74
N ILE A 455 25.72 -6.73 19.53
CA ILE A 455 25.39 -5.47 18.88
C ILE A 455 23.86 -5.35 18.77
N LEU A 456 23.32 -4.25 19.27
CA LEU A 456 21.94 -3.82 19.05
C LEU A 456 21.97 -2.74 17.98
N MET A 457 21.21 -2.87 16.90
CA MET A 457 21.38 -2.00 15.72
C MET A 457 20.05 -1.58 15.13
N ASP A 458 19.83 -0.27 14.99
CA ASP A 458 18.73 0.22 14.14
C ASP A 458 18.97 -0.12 12.67
N ILE A 459 17.93 -0.52 11.95
CA ILE A 459 17.99 -0.74 10.50
C ILE A 459 18.06 0.59 9.74
N ASN A 460 17.40 1.63 10.24
CA ASN A 460 17.27 2.91 9.53
C ASN A 460 18.24 3.95 10.08
N LEU A 461 19.55 3.73 9.89
CA LEU A 461 20.59 4.67 10.30
C LEU A 461 20.80 5.75 9.22
N PRO A 462 21.26 6.96 9.60
CA PRO A 462 21.29 8.12 8.70
C PRO A 462 22.37 8.05 7.62
N ASP A 463 23.43 7.27 7.82
CA ASP A 463 24.61 7.20 6.95
C ASP A 463 24.69 5.94 6.10
N ILE A 464 24.36 4.77 6.66
CA ILE A 464 24.29 3.47 5.96
C ILE A 464 23.10 2.67 6.48
N SER A 465 22.52 1.78 5.68
CA SER A 465 21.49 0.87 6.21
C SER A 465 22.09 -0.07 7.26
N GLY A 466 21.31 -0.45 8.27
CA GLY A 466 21.73 -1.49 9.22
C GLY A 466 22.04 -2.83 8.56
N VAL A 467 21.43 -3.13 7.41
CA VAL A 467 21.77 -4.32 6.60
C VAL A 467 23.18 -4.19 6.01
N ASP A 468 23.54 -3.01 5.49
CA ASP A 468 24.88 -2.76 4.96
C ASP A 468 25.93 -2.76 6.09
N ALA A 469 25.59 -2.19 7.24
CA ALA A 469 26.43 -2.22 8.44
C ALA A 469 26.67 -3.67 8.91
N LEU A 470 25.64 -4.52 8.91
CA LEU A 470 25.78 -5.95 9.19
C LEU A 470 26.70 -6.63 8.18
N GLY A 471 26.55 -6.32 6.88
CA GLY A 471 27.44 -6.82 5.83
C GLY A 471 28.92 -6.47 6.08
N GLN A 472 29.20 -5.22 6.50
CA GLN A 472 30.55 -4.78 6.86
C GLN A 472 31.10 -5.47 8.11
N LEU A 473 30.25 -5.77 9.10
CA LEU A 473 30.65 -6.52 10.29
C LEU A 473 30.94 -7.99 9.97
N ARG A 474 30.17 -8.59 9.06
CA ARG A 474 30.34 -9.99 8.64
C ARG A 474 31.53 -10.21 7.70
N SER A 475 31.96 -9.20 6.96
CA SER A 475 33.11 -9.30 6.06
C SER A 475 34.46 -9.36 6.78
N GLN A 476 34.50 -9.10 8.08
CA GLN A 476 35.72 -9.09 8.90
C GLN A 476 35.74 -10.25 9.89
N PRO A 477 36.82 -11.06 9.94
CA PRO A 477 36.89 -12.23 10.83
C PRO A 477 36.65 -11.90 12.31
N GLU A 478 37.10 -10.74 12.78
CA GLU A 478 37.06 -10.34 14.18
C GLU A 478 35.63 -9.99 14.65
N THR A 479 34.80 -9.45 13.76
CA THR A 479 33.41 -9.05 14.06
C THR A 479 32.37 -10.01 13.51
N ALA A 480 32.75 -10.92 12.60
CA ALA A 480 31.84 -11.86 11.94
C ALA A 480 31.16 -12.84 12.90
N GLY A 481 31.73 -13.08 14.08
CA GLY A 481 31.14 -13.95 15.10
C GLY A 481 30.06 -13.29 15.96
N ILE A 482 30.03 -11.95 16.02
CA ILE A 482 29.22 -11.20 16.98
C ILE A 482 27.73 -11.30 16.60
N PRO A 483 26.82 -11.66 17.53
CA PRO A 483 25.39 -11.61 17.29
C PRO A 483 24.90 -10.16 17.20
N VAL A 484 24.14 -9.87 16.14
CA VAL A 484 23.55 -8.55 15.90
C VAL A 484 22.03 -8.67 16.00
N VAL A 485 21.41 -7.92 16.91
CA VAL A 485 19.96 -7.83 17.05
C VAL A 485 19.49 -6.57 16.31
N ALA A 486 18.64 -6.76 15.31
CA ALA A 486 18.02 -5.66 14.58
C ALA A 486 16.91 -5.01 15.40
N LEU A 487 16.86 -3.68 15.38
CA LEU A 487 15.79 -2.85 15.90
C LEU A 487 15.17 -2.09 14.73
N SER A 488 13.84 -2.14 14.58
CA SER A 488 13.19 -1.51 13.44
C SER A 488 11.80 -1.01 13.78
N SER A 489 11.43 0.14 13.22
CA SER A 489 10.06 0.66 13.27
C SER A 489 9.08 -0.10 12.38
N ASN A 490 9.56 -1.04 11.56
CA ASN A 490 8.72 -1.85 10.69
C ASN A 490 8.50 -3.25 11.28
N ALA A 491 7.22 -3.61 11.44
CA ALA A 491 6.78 -4.84 12.10
C ALA A 491 6.19 -5.88 11.11
N MET A 492 6.25 -5.63 9.79
CA MET A 492 5.68 -6.58 8.84
C MET A 492 6.52 -7.87 8.80
N PRO A 493 5.89 -9.06 8.75
CA PRO A 493 6.59 -10.35 8.74
C PRO A 493 7.64 -10.49 7.64
N ARG A 494 7.40 -9.89 6.47
CA ARG A 494 8.37 -9.89 5.36
C ARG A 494 9.66 -9.16 5.72
N ASP A 495 9.59 -8.02 6.41
CA ASP A 495 10.76 -7.26 6.84
C ASP A 495 11.53 -8.00 7.95
N ILE A 496 10.78 -8.66 8.84
CA ILE A 496 11.36 -9.55 9.87
C ILE A 496 12.12 -10.71 9.20
N ASP A 497 11.47 -11.41 8.26
CA ASP A 497 12.06 -12.52 7.52
C ASP A 497 13.26 -12.09 6.66
N GLN A 498 13.17 -10.93 6.01
CA GLN A 498 14.30 -10.34 5.27
C GLN A 498 15.47 -10.01 6.20
N GLY A 499 15.21 -9.44 7.38
CA GLY A 499 16.25 -9.17 8.37
C GLY A 499 16.91 -10.47 8.86
N LEU A 500 16.14 -11.50 9.19
CA LEU A 500 16.69 -12.79 9.60
C LEU A 500 17.49 -13.44 8.47
N LYS A 501 17.00 -13.40 7.23
CA LYS A 501 17.72 -13.87 6.03
C LYS A 501 19.01 -13.10 5.75
N ALA A 502 19.05 -11.80 6.08
CA ALA A 502 20.26 -10.99 5.99
C ALA A 502 21.34 -11.37 7.03
N GLY A 503 20.99 -12.19 8.04
CA GLY A 503 21.92 -12.72 9.03
C GLY A 503 21.91 -12.01 10.39
N PHE A 504 20.85 -11.25 10.69
CA PHE A 504 20.58 -10.77 12.04
C PHE A 504 20.23 -11.95 12.96
N PHE A 505 20.71 -11.91 14.20
CA PHE A 505 20.48 -12.95 15.21
C PHE A 505 19.02 -12.96 15.71
N ARG A 506 18.48 -11.76 15.92
CA ARG A 506 17.08 -11.50 16.28
C ARG A 506 16.61 -10.21 15.63
N TYR A 507 15.31 -10.06 15.50
CA TYR A 507 14.66 -8.86 15.01
C TYR A 507 13.63 -8.39 16.05
N LEU A 508 13.75 -7.15 16.50
CA LEU A 508 12.86 -6.52 17.46
C LEU A 508 12.21 -5.29 16.85
N THR A 509 10.92 -5.12 17.11
CA THR A 509 10.16 -3.96 16.64
C THR A 509 10.25 -2.81 17.63
N LYS A 510 10.33 -1.58 17.13
CA LYS A 510 10.13 -0.35 17.89
C LYS A 510 8.63 0.01 17.92
N PRO A 511 8.12 0.60 19.01
CA PRO A 511 8.80 0.95 20.26
C PRO A 511 9.31 -0.26 21.04
N ILE A 512 10.44 -0.07 21.73
CA ILE A 512 11.08 -1.10 22.54
C ILE A 512 10.13 -1.52 23.65
N ARG A 513 9.81 -2.81 23.68
CA ARG A 513 9.13 -3.46 24.81
C ARG A 513 10.20 -4.07 25.70
N ILE A 514 10.25 -3.66 26.98
CA ILE A 514 11.32 -4.04 27.90
C ILE A 514 11.51 -5.56 28.00
N GLU A 515 10.45 -6.33 28.23
CA GLU A 515 10.55 -7.79 28.40
C GLU A 515 11.12 -8.53 27.18
N PRO A 516 10.54 -8.41 25.95
CA PRO A 516 11.12 -9.01 24.75
C PRO A 516 12.55 -8.55 24.46
N PHE A 517 12.85 -7.28 24.72
CA PHE A 517 14.19 -6.73 24.51
C PHE A 517 15.22 -7.39 25.42
N MET A 518 14.91 -7.49 26.73
CA MET A 518 15.80 -8.12 27.70
C MET A 518 15.98 -9.61 27.44
N HIS A 519 14.93 -10.29 26.98
CA HIS A 519 15.00 -11.70 26.59
C HIS A 519 15.93 -11.91 25.38
N ALA A 520 15.74 -11.15 24.31
CA ALA A 520 16.59 -11.24 23.12
C ALA A 520 18.07 -10.89 23.40
N LEU A 521 18.31 -9.92 24.29
CA LEU A 521 19.66 -9.58 24.72
C LEU A 521 20.31 -10.73 25.50
N ALA A 522 19.58 -11.37 26.41
CA ALA A 522 20.07 -12.52 27.16
C ALA A 522 20.42 -13.70 26.24
N GLU A 523 19.57 -14.02 25.26
CA GLU A 523 19.85 -15.06 24.25
C GLU A 523 21.10 -14.73 23.43
N ALA A 524 21.28 -13.47 23.02
CA ALA A 524 22.42 -13.04 22.24
C ALA A 524 23.73 -13.14 23.03
N ILE A 525 23.71 -12.75 24.31
CA ILE A 525 24.87 -12.90 25.21
C ILE A 525 25.23 -14.38 25.37
N ALA A 526 24.26 -15.25 25.67
CA ALA A 526 24.50 -16.69 25.82
C ALA A 526 25.06 -17.32 24.53
N PHE A 527 24.59 -16.89 23.36
CA PHE A 527 25.13 -17.34 22.07
C PHE A 527 26.58 -16.91 21.85
N ALA A 528 26.95 -15.69 22.27
CA ALA A 528 28.32 -15.20 22.17
C ALA A 528 29.28 -15.97 23.12
N GLU A 529 28.80 -16.39 24.29
CA GLU A 529 29.56 -17.19 25.25
C GLU A 529 29.76 -18.63 24.79
N GLY A 530 28.74 -19.27 24.20
CA GLY A 530 28.81 -20.64 23.70
C GLY A 530 29.73 -20.85 22.49
N LYS A 531 30.25 -19.77 21.91
CA LYS A 531 31.23 -19.78 20.79
C LYS A 531 32.68 -19.61 21.22
N ARG A 532 32.96 -19.29 22.49
CA ARG A 532 34.32 -19.04 22.99
C ARG A 532 35.08 -20.30 23.35
#